data_AF-A0A3B9J9D8-F1
#
_entry.id   AF-A0A3B9J9D8-F1
#
_cell.length_a   1.000
_cell.length_b   1.000
_cell.length_c   1.000
_cell.angle_alpha   90.00
_cell.angle_beta   90.00
_cell.angle_gamma   90.00
#
_symmetry.space_group_name_H-M   'P 1'
#
loop_
_entity.id
_entity.type
_entity.pdbx_description
1 polymer ?
#
loop_
_entity_poly.entity_id
_entity_poly.type
_entity_poly.pdbx_seq_one_letter_code
_entity_poly.pdbx_strand_id
1 'polypeptide(L)'
;PVPENIWLVALAGVPFGLSVASINVAKHTDKLDDDKKKGVGTFPVRVGQTIARYTTIAAVLFAYGVVVYLVASGYFSTFMLLVLFGIKRAFYVLAVLAKPRPEGPPAGFELFWPTWFSGFAFYHNRMFGGMFVLGMLLDLVFRQFPLPFDINWFGTIALGVGLLIAGFNYFKEKAKSKK
;
A
#
# COMPACT_ATOMS: atom_id res chain seq x y z
N PRO A 1 29.19 7.81 15.33
CA PRO A 1 29.48 7.36 13.95
C PRO A 1 28.19 7.20 13.15
N VAL A 2 28.14 7.67 11.90
CA VAL A 2 26.98 7.45 11.02
C VAL A 2 27.03 5.99 10.54
N PRO A 3 25.94 5.22 10.65
CA PRO A 3 25.90 3.85 10.13
C PRO A 3 26.13 3.82 8.61
N GLU A 4 26.91 2.86 8.11
CA GLU A 4 27.17 2.72 6.67
C GLU A 4 25.89 2.51 5.84
N ASN A 5 24.85 1.96 6.47
CA ASN A 5 23.54 1.71 5.88
C ASN A 5 22.51 2.84 6.08
N ILE A 6 22.95 4.06 6.40
CA ILE A 6 22.06 5.19 6.70
C ILE A 6 20.98 5.46 5.62
N TRP A 7 21.31 5.24 4.35
CA TRP A 7 20.37 5.40 3.24
C TRP A 7 19.27 4.35 3.23
N LEU A 8 19.57 3.11 3.62
CA LEU A 8 18.56 2.06 3.78
C LEU A 8 17.66 2.35 4.98
N VAL A 9 18.21 2.90 6.06
CA VAL A 9 17.42 3.37 7.21
C VAL A 9 16.47 4.50 6.80
N ALA A 10 16.94 5.47 6.01
CA ALA A 10 16.07 6.51 5.46
C ALA A 10 14.97 5.91 4.56
N LEU A 11 15.34 4.98 3.67
CA LEU A 11 14.43 4.30 2.76
C LEU A 11 13.38 3.46 3.51
N ALA A 12 13.72 2.88 4.66
CA ALA A 12 12.82 2.11 5.49
C ALA A 12 11.62 2.91 6.01
N GLY A 13 11.76 4.23 6.21
CA GLY A 13 10.66 5.10 6.61
C GLY A 13 9.74 5.53 5.45
N VAL A 14 10.21 5.41 4.20
CA VAL A 14 9.51 5.91 3.01
C VAL A 14 8.14 5.25 2.80
N PRO A 15 7.95 3.92 2.91
CA PRO A 15 6.66 3.29 2.69
C PRO A 15 5.53 3.84 3.57
N PHE A 16 5.81 4.04 4.85
CA PHE A 16 4.84 4.59 5.78
C PHE A 16 4.51 6.05 5.45
N GLY A 17 5.55 6.85 5.16
CA GLY A 17 5.39 8.24 4.72
C GLY A 17 4.56 8.36 3.44
N LEU A 18 4.82 7.52 2.42
CA LEU A 18 4.05 7.48 1.18
C LEU A 18 2.59 7.09 1.41
N SER A 19 2.33 6.13 2.31
CA SER A 19 0.96 5.76 2.67
C SER A 19 0.20 6.92 3.30
N VAL A 20 0.81 7.70 4.20
CA VAL A 20 0.20 8.91 4.78
C VAL A 20 0.06 10.02 3.74
N ALA A 21 1.08 10.24 2.91
CA ALA A 21 1.06 11.23 1.85
C ALA A 21 -0.09 10.97 0.86
N SER A 22 -0.36 9.70 0.53
CA SER A 22 -1.46 9.32 -0.35
C SER A 22 -2.82 9.81 0.17
N ILE A 23 -3.08 9.72 1.48
CA ILE A 23 -4.31 10.24 2.10
C ILE A 23 -4.37 11.76 1.94
N ASN A 24 -3.26 12.44 2.19
CA ASN A 24 -3.23 13.90 2.19
C ASN A 24 -3.46 14.47 0.78
N VAL A 25 -2.79 13.92 -0.23
CA VAL A 25 -2.98 14.32 -1.63
C VAL A 25 -4.40 14.00 -2.10
N ALA A 26 -4.92 12.82 -1.77
CA ALA A 26 -6.30 12.43 -2.07
C ALA A 26 -7.32 13.39 -1.44
N LYS A 27 -7.12 13.77 -0.18
CA LYS A 27 -8.00 14.72 0.55
C LYS A 27 -8.03 16.09 -0.11
N HIS A 28 -6.87 16.59 -0.53
CA HIS A 28 -6.79 17.87 -1.23
C HIS A 28 -7.32 17.79 -2.66
N THR A 29 -7.35 16.59 -3.26
CA THR A 29 -7.99 16.36 -4.56
C THR A 29 -9.51 16.36 -4.43
N ASP A 30 -10.05 15.76 -3.35
CA ASP A 30 -11.49 15.79 -3.05
C ASP A 30 -12.02 17.22 -2.87
N LYS A 31 -11.22 18.14 -2.33
CA LYS A 31 -11.62 19.53 -2.06
C LYS A 31 -10.94 20.56 -2.97
N LEU A 32 -10.50 20.14 -4.16
CA LEU A 32 -9.75 20.97 -5.10
C LEU A 32 -10.45 22.30 -5.39
N ASP A 33 -11.75 22.26 -5.70
CA ASP A 33 -12.50 23.48 -6.05
C ASP A 33 -12.68 24.42 -4.85
N ASP A 34 -12.88 23.86 -3.65
CA ASP A 34 -12.99 24.65 -2.42
C ASP A 34 -11.65 25.27 -2.02
N ASP A 35 -10.55 24.51 -2.14
CA ASP A 35 -9.19 25.02 -1.92
C ASP A 35 -8.87 26.13 -2.93
N LYS A 36 -9.26 25.98 -4.20
CA LYS A 36 -9.09 27.00 -5.24
C LYS A 36 -9.89 28.27 -4.94
N LYS A 37 -11.17 28.15 -4.57
CA LYS A 37 -12.03 29.30 -4.18
C LYS A 37 -11.47 30.07 -2.98
N LYS A 38 -10.82 29.36 -2.05
CA LYS A 38 -10.21 29.93 -0.84
C LYS A 38 -8.77 30.44 -1.06
N GLY A 39 -8.23 30.33 -2.27
CA GLY A 39 -6.85 30.76 -2.57
C GLY A 39 -5.77 29.85 -1.94
N VAL A 40 -6.10 28.63 -1.54
CA VAL A 40 -5.14 27.69 -0.94
C VAL A 40 -4.36 26.97 -2.04
N GLY A 41 -3.07 27.28 -2.17
CA GLY A 41 -2.18 26.71 -3.18
C GLY A 41 -1.73 25.28 -2.91
N THR A 42 -2.66 24.33 -2.79
CA THR A 42 -2.33 22.92 -2.55
C THR A 42 -1.78 22.25 -3.81
N PHE A 43 -1.08 21.13 -3.67
CA PHE A 43 -0.54 20.41 -4.83
C PHE A 43 -1.62 20.12 -5.88
N PRO A 44 -2.80 19.56 -5.53
CA PRO A 44 -3.87 19.32 -6.51
C PRO A 44 -4.40 20.58 -7.18
N VAL A 45 -4.42 21.73 -6.50
CA VAL A 45 -4.82 23.01 -7.11
C VAL A 45 -3.82 23.46 -8.18
N ARG A 46 -2.52 23.21 -7.98
CA ARG A 46 -1.46 23.61 -8.93
C ARG A 46 -1.36 22.68 -10.14
N VAL A 47 -1.50 21.37 -9.93
CA VAL A 47 -1.28 20.37 -10.99
C VAL A 47 -2.57 19.84 -11.61
N GLY A 48 -3.73 20.18 -11.02
CA GLY A 48 -5.02 19.66 -11.42
C GLY A 48 -5.33 18.26 -10.91
N GLN A 49 -6.60 17.86 -11.06
CA GLN A 49 -7.14 16.62 -10.50
C GLN A 49 -6.44 15.37 -11.07
N THR A 50 -6.18 15.34 -12.37
CA THR A 50 -5.61 14.17 -13.06
C THR A 50 -4.23 13.82 -12.54
N ILE A 51 -3.32 14.80 -12.49
CA ILE A 51 -1.96 14.58 -11.98
C ILE A 51 -2.01 14.18 -10.51
N ALA A 52 -2.82 14.87 -9.70
CA ALA A 52 -2.94 14.56 -8.28
C ALA A 52 -3.43 13.13 -8.00
N ARG A 53 -4.37 12.63 -8.80
CA ARG A 53 -4.84 11.23 -8.72
C ARG A 53 -3.72 10.24 -9.06
N TYR A 54 -3.00 10.45 -10.15
CA TYR A 54 -1.90 9.56 -10.53
C TYR A 54 -0.71 9.63 -9.57
N THR A 55 -0.42 10.80 -8.99
CA THR A 55 0.56 10.91 -7.89
C THR A 55 0.13 10.09 -6.67
N THR A 56 -1.16 10.11 -6.33
CA THR A 56 -1.68 9.29 -5.22
C THR A 56 -1.55 7.79 -5.53
N ILE A 57 -1.88 7.37 -6.76
CA ILE A 57 -1.67 6.00 -7.24
C ILE A 57 -0.19 5.61 -7.12
N ALA A 58 0.72 6.45 -7.61
CA ALA A 58 2.15 6.20 -7.56
C ALA A 58 2.65 6.07 -6.11
N ALA A 59 2.17 6.92 -5.19
CA ALA A 59 2.53 6.83 -3.77
C ALA A 59 2.11 5.48 -3.16
N VAL A 60 0.89 5.01 -3.45
CA VAL A 60 0.43 3.69 -2.99
C VAL A 60 1.28 2.57 -3.56
N LEU A 61 1.55 2.57 -4.87
CA LEU A 61 2.34 1.53 -5.53
C LEU A 61 3.80 1.52 -5.03
N PHE A 62 4.42 2.68 -4.91
CA PHE A 62 5.79 2.78 -4.40
C PHE A 62 5.90 2.39 -2.93
N ALA A 63 4.88 2.61 -2.11
CA ALA A 63 4.89 2.12 -0.74
C ALA A 63 5.05 0.58 -0.69
N TYR A 64 4.35 -0.15 -1.57
CA TYR A 64 4.54 -1.60 -1.70
C TYR A 64 5.88 -1.96 -2.34
N GLY A 65 6.25 -1.29 -3.42
CA GLY A 65 7.49 -1.57 -4.17
C GLY A 65 8.73 -1.43 -3.29
N VAL A 66 8.79 -0.39 -2.45
CA VAL A 66 9.91 -0.17 -1.52
C VAL A 66 9.95 -1.25 -0.44
N VAL A 67 8.81 -1.66 0.13
CA VAL A 67 8.79 -2.78 1.10
C VAL A 67 9.30 -4.07 0.47
N VAL A 68 8.82 -4.42 -0.72
CA VAL A 68 9.25 -5.63 -1.44
C VAL A 68 10.75 -5.57 -1.75
N TYR A 69 11.25 -4.42 -2.19
CA TYR A 69 12.68 -4.21 -2.44
C TYR A 69 13.51 -4.42 -1.16
N LEU A 70 13.10 -3.83 -0.03
CA LEU A 70 13.81 -3.96 1.24
C LEU A 70 13.79 -5.39 1.80
N VAL A 71 12.74 -6.18 1.51
CA VAL A 71 12.72 -7.61 1.83
C VAL A 71 13.65 -8.39 0.90
N ALA A 72 13.61 -8.11 -0.41
CA ALA A 72 14.44 -8.79 -1.40
C ALA A 72 15.95 -8.53 -1.21
N SER A 73 16.32 -7.34 -0.71
CA SER A 73 17.70 -7.00 -0.37
C SER A 73 18.17 -7.56 0.97
N GLY A 74 17.29 -8.23 1.73
CA GLY A 74 17.57 -8.75 3.06
C GLY A 74 17.62 -7.69 4.17
N TYR A 75 17.32 -6.43 3.86
CA TYR A 75 17.26 -5.38 4.88
C TYR A 75 16.12 -5.64 5.86
N PHE A 76 14.92 -5.92 5.35
CA PHE A 76 13.77 -6.37 6.13
C PHE A 76 13.59 -7.89 6.01
N SER A 77 13.02 -8.51 7.05
CA SER A 77 12.59 -9.89 6.99
C SER A 77 11.25 -10.03 6.28
N THR A 78 10.89 -11.27 5.97
CA THR A 78 9.60 -11.61 5.34
C THR A 78 8.37 -11.19 6.14
N PHE A 79 8.49 -10.88 7.44
CA PHE A 79 7.39 -10.30 8.22
C PHE A 79 6.89 -8.97 7.65
N MET A 80 7.74 -8.19 6.99
CA MET A 80 7.31 -6.94 6.37
C MET A 80 6.33 -7.16 5.21
N LEU A 81 6.25 -8.37 4.65
CA LEU A 81 5.24 -8.71 3.63
C LEU A 81 3.82 -8.81 4.21
N LEU A 82 3.62 -8.69 5.53
CA LEU A 82 2.29 -8.51 6.13
C LEU A 82 1.54 -7.31 5.53
N VAL A 83 2.24 -6.30 5.00
CA VAL A 83 1.60 -5.18 4.29
C VAL A 83 0.74 -5.62 3.11
N LEU A 84 1.01 -6.80 2.53
CA LEU A 84 0.23 -7.39 1.44
C LEU A 84 -1.20 -7.73 1.85
N PHE A 85 -1.50 -7.86 3.15
CA PHE A 85 -2.89 -7.96 3.61
C PHE A 85 -3.72 -6.69 3.30
N GLY A 86 -3.06 -5.57 3.02
CA GLY A 86 -3.68 -4.35 2.51
C GLY A 86 -3.99 -4.35 1.01
N ILE A 87 -3.53 -5.35 0.23
CA ILE A 87 -3.53 -5.28 -1.25
C ILE A 87 -4.93 -5.16 -1.85
N LYS A 88 -5.92 -5.85 -1.28
CA LYS A 88 -7.32 -5.75 -1.72
C LYS A 88 -7.83 -4.31 -1.59
N ARG A 89 -7.44 -3.62 -0.53
CA ARG A 89 -7.81 -2.21 -0.30
C ARG A 89 -7.03 -1.28 -1.23
N ALA A 90 -5.79 -1.61 -1.55
CA ALA A 90 -5.01 -0.88 -2.55
C ALA A 90 -5.70 -0.92 -3.92
N PHE A 91 -6.24 -2.07 -4.34
CA PHE A 91 -7.01 -2.16 -5.58
C PHE A 91 -8.25 -1.26 -5.58
N TYR A 92 -8.96 -1.11 -4.46
CA TYR A 92 -10.07 -0.16 -4.38
C TYR A 92 -9.60 1.28 -4.56
N VAL A 93 -8.50 1.67 -3.90
CA VAL A 93 -7.90 3.01 -4.06
C VAL A 93 -7.52 3.28 -5.52
N LEU A 94 -6.81 2.33 -6.15
CA LEU A 94 -6.38 2.40 -7.54
C LEU A 94 -7.59 2.52 -8.48
N ALA A 95 -8.60 1.68 -8.30
CA ALA A 95 -9.80 1.67 -9.14
C ALA A 95 -10.58 2.98 -9.06
N VAL A 96 -10.70 3.55 -7.87
CA VAL A 96 -11.41 4.82 -7.66
C VAL A 96 -10.58 5.98 -8.23
N LEU A 97 -9.27 6.04 -7.94
CA LEU A 97 -8.37 7.07 -8.48
C LEU A 97 -8.13 6.94 -9.99
N ALA A 98 -8.44 5.82 -10.63
CA ALA A 98 -8.38 5.66 -12.07
C ALA A 98 -9.48 6.45 -12.81
N LYS A 99 -10.53 6.89 -12.10
CA LYS A 99 -11.63 7.68 -12.68
C LYS A 99 -11.67 9.09 -12.09
N PRO A 100 -12.16 10.09 -12.86
CA PRO A 100 -12.43 11.42 -12.32
C PRO A 100 -13.34 11.37 -11.11
N ARG A 101 -13.23 12.38 -10.25
CA ARG A 101 -14.14 12.53 -9.12
C ARG A 101 -15.56 12.63 -9.67
N PRO A 102 -16.52 11.86 -9.14
CA PRO A 102 -17.93 12.01 -9.48
C PRO A 102 -18.41 13.45 -9.22
N GLU A 103 -19.44 13.89 -9.93
CA GLU A 103 -20.03 15.22 -9.72
C GLU A 103 -20.83 15.29 -8.41
N GLY A 104 -21.36 14.15 -7.95
CA GLY A 104 -22.11 14.01 -6.71
C GLY A 104 -21.89 12.65 -6.05
N PRO A 105 -22.50 12.40 -4.88
CA PRO A 105 -22.35 11.15 -4.16
C PRO A 105 -22.83 9.97 -5.02
N PRO A 106 -21.98 8.95 -5.28
CA PRO A 106 -22.44 7.72 -5.90
C PRO A 106 -23.46 7.01 -5.01
N ALA A 107 -24.40 6.29 -5.64
CA ALA A 107 -25.44 5.55 -4.93
C ALA A 107 -24.83 4.60 -3.87
N GLY A 108 -25.31 4.71 -2.62
CA GLY A 108 -24.83 3.93 -1.48
C GLY A 108 -23.58 4.48 -0.79
N PHE A 109 -23.06 5.63 -1.23
CA PHE A 109 -21.91 6.32 -0.63
C PHE A 109 -22.23 7.73 -0.14
N GLU A 110 -23.51 8.06 0.01
CA GLU A 110 -24.00 9.38 0.43
C GLU A 110 -23.43 9.80 1.79
N LEU A 111 -23.32 8.84 2.72
CA LEU A 111 -22.78 9.08 4.07
C LEU A 111 -21.28 9.45 4.08
N PHE A 112 -20.53 8.99 3.07
CA PHE A 112 -19.08 9.20 2.97
C PHE A 112 -18.72 10.38 2.07
N TRP A 113 -19.71 11.07 1.50
CA TRP A 113 -19.49 12.28 0.72
C TRP A 113 -19.22 13.49 1.65
N PRO A 114 -18.33 14.43 1.28
CA PRO A 114 -17.56 14.57 0.04
C PRO A 114 -16.21 13.82 0.00
N THR A 115 -15.90 12.99 1.02
CA THR A 115 -14.63 12.25 1.15
C THR A 115 -14.60 11.02 0.26
N TRP A 116 -14.34 11.24 -1.03
CA TRP A 116 -14.30 10.15 -2.01
C TRP A 116 -12.91 9.51 -2.06
N PHE A 117 -11.93 10.15 -2.70
CA PHE A 117 -10.59 9.58 -2.84
C PHE A 117 -9.90 9.35 -1.49
N SER A 118 -10.00 10.32 -0.59
CA SER A 118 -9.39 10.25 0.73
C SER A 118 -9.99 9.16 1.61
N GLY A 119 -11.29 8.87 1.48
CA GLY A 119 -11.95 7.79 2.21
C GLY A 119 -11.35 6.43 1.86
N PHE A 120 -11.20 6.14 0.56
CA PHE A 120 -10.54 4.91 0.11
C PHE A 120 -9.06 4.88 0.51
N ALA A 121 -8.32 5.98 0.33
CA ALA A 121 -6.91 6.06 0.71
C ALA A 121 -6.71 5.82 2.22
N PHE A 122 -7.60 6.36 3.06
CA PHE A 122 -7.57 6.14 4.50
C PHE A 122 -7.91 4.69 4.87
N TYR A 123 -8.90 4.09 4.20
CA TYR A 123 -9.25 2.68 4.41
C TYR A 123 -8.09 1.72 4.09
N HIS A 124 -7.33 2.02 3.02
CA HIS A 124 -6.09 1.35 2.70
C HIS A 124 -5.00 1.60 3.74
N ASN A 125 -4.71 2.86 4.07
CA ASN A 125 -3.67 3.25 5.01
C ASN A 125 -3.85 2.60 6.39
N ARG A 126 -5.07 2.50 6.92
CA ARG A 126 -5.33 1.83 8.21
C ARG A 126 -4.83 0.38 8.20
N MET A 127 -5.03 -0.34 7.10
CA MET A 127 -4.56 -1.72 6.98
C MET A 127 -3.06 -1.78 6.71
N PHE A 128 -2.60 -1.02 5.71
CA PHE A 128 -1.19 -0.99 5.31
C PHE A 128 -0.30 -0.55 6.47
N GLY A 129 -0.60 0.60 7.08
CA GLY A 129 0.14 1.16 8.21
C GLY A 129 0.10 0.26 9.44
N GLY A 130 -1.07 -0.31 9.77
CA GLY A 130 -1.18 -1.26 10.88
C GLY A 130 -0.31 -2.51 10.67
N MET A 131 -0.36 -3.09 9.47
CA MET A 131 0.47 -4.25 9.12
C MET A 131 1.96 -3.91 8.98
N PHE A 132 2.28 -2.69 8.54
CA PHE A 132 3.66 -2.20 8.47
C PHE A 132 4.28 -2.09 9.86
N VAL A 133 3.56 -1.47 10.82
CA VAL A 133 4.02 -1.37 12.22
C VAL A 133 4.13 -2.74 12.86
N LEU A 134 3.15 -3.62 12.67
CA LEU A 134 3.20 -4.99 13.17
C LEU A 134 4.38 -5.77 12.56
N GLY A 135 4.59 -5.67 11.25
CA GLY A 135 5.71 -6.29 10.55
C GLY A 135 7.06 -5.82 11.09
N MET A 136 7.22 -4.51 11.32
CA MET A 136 8.46 -3.96 11.89
C MET A 136 8.68 -4.42 13.34
N LEU A 137 7.61 -4.48 14.14
CA LEU A 137 7.69 -4.97 15.51
C LEU A 137 8.16 -6.43 15.54
N LEU A 138 7.57 -7.29 14.69
CA LEU A 138 7.96 -8.69 14.57
C LEU A 138 9.40 -8.84 14.05
N ASP A 139 9.77 -8.07 13.02
CA ASP A 139 11.13 -8.04 12.48
C ASP A 139 12.16 -7.68 13.57
N LEU A 140 11.90 -6.62 14.34
CA LEU A 140 12.76 -6.19 15.43
C LEU A 140 12.88 -7.26 16.54
N VAL A 141 11.73 -7.78 17.00
CA VAL A 141 11.67 -8.75 18.11
C VAL A 141 12.38 -10.05 17.74
N PHE A 142 12.08 -10.62 16.57
CA PHE A 142 12.63 -11.92 16.19
C PHE A 142 14.13 -11.87 15.83
N ARG A 143 14.64 -10.70 15.41
CA ARG A 143 16.09 -10.51 15.23
C ARG A 143 16.88 -10.52 16.54
N GLN A 144 16.23 -10.32 17.70
CA GLN A 144 16.90 -10.41 19.00
C GLN A 144 17.14 -11.85 19.46
N PHE A 145 16.48 -12.84 18.85
CA PHE A 145 16.59 -14.23 19.25
C PHE A 145 17.51 -15.02 18.29
N PRO A 146 18.38 -15.89 18.81
CA PRO A 146 19.19 -16.79 17.98
C PRO A 146 18.30 -17.91 17.43
N LEU A 147 17.65 -17.65 16.30
CA LEU A 147 16.88 -18.66 15.58
C LEU A 147 17.84 -19.60 14.83
N PRO A 148 17.53 -20.91 14.77
CA PRO A 148 18.36 -21.88 14.04
C PRO A 148 18.27 -21.74 12.51
N PHE A 149 17.46 -20.80 12.00
CA PHE A 149 17.23 -20.54 10.58
C PHE A 149 16.96 -19.05 10.33
N ASP A 150 17.22 -18.58 9.11
CA ASP A 150 16.88 -17.22 8.68
C ASP A 150 15.35 -17.05 8.61
N ILE A 151 14.82 -15.96 9.20
CA ILE A 151 13.40 -15.58 9.16
C ILE A 151 12.90 -15.51 7.70
N ASN A 152 13.77 -15.23 6.74
CA ASN A 152 13.43 -15.21 5.32
C ASN A 152 12.98 -16.57 4.77
N TRP A 153 13.29 -17.68 5.44
CA TRP A 153 12.73 -19.00 5.12
C TRP A 153 11.21 -19.04 5.26
N PHE A 154 10.61 -18.26 6.17
CA PHE A 154 9.15 -18.22 6.26
C PHE A 154 8.50 -17.69 4.98
N GLY A 155 9.10 -16.68 4.33
CA GLY A 155 8.59 -16.15 3.07
C GLY A 155 8.80 -17.10 1.90
N THR A 156 9.95 -17.79 1.82
CA THR A 156 10.16 -18.79 0.76
C THR A 156 9.20 -19.97 0.92
N ILE A 157 8.96 -20.42 2.16
CA ILE A 157 7.96 -21.45 2.46
C ILE A 157 6.56 -20.97 2.07
N ALA A 158 6.17 -19.74 2.44
CA ALA A 158 4.86 -19.19 2.11
C ALA A 158 4.64 -19.10 0.59
N LEU A 159 5.66 -18.65 -0.17
CA LEU A 159 5.60 -18.64 -1.64
C LEU A 159 5.50 -20.06 -2.22
N GLY A 160 6.28 -21.00 -1.68
CA GLY A 160 6.23 -22.41 -2.09
C GLY A 160 4.85 -23.03 -1.86
N VAL A 161 4.26 -22.83 -0.68
CA VAL A 161 2.90 -23.29 -0.36
C VAL A 161 1.86 -22.64 -1.28
N GLY A 162 1.98 -21.32 -1.52
CA GLY A 162 1.10 -20.61 -2.42
C GLY A 162 1.14 -21.15 -3.86
N LEU A 163 2.34 -21.41 -4.39
CA LEU A 163 2.52 -22.02 -5.71
C LEU A 163 1.96 -23.44 -5.78
N LEU A 164 2.14 -24.25 -4.73
CA LEU A 164 1.57 -25.60 -4.65
C LEU A 164 0.03 -25.58 -4.68
N ILE A 165 -0.59 -24.69 -3.90
CA ILE A 165 -2.05 -24.53 -3.88
C ILE A 165 -2.56 -24.04 -5.24
N ALA A 166 -1.89 -23.06 -5.85
CA ALA A 166 -2.25 -22.54 -7.16
C ALA A 166 -2.13 -23.62 -8.25
N GLY A 167 -1.04 -24.38 -8.24
CA GLY A 167 -0.85 -25.52 -9.14
C GLY A 167 -1.93 -26.58 -8.96
N PHE A 168 -2.24 -26.96 -7.71
CA PHE A 168 -3.30 -27.92 -7.41
C PHE A 168 -4.66 -27.44 -7.93
N ASN A 169 -5.02 -26.18 -7.70
CA ASN A 169 -6.27 -25.59 -8.18
C ASN A 169 -6.34 -25.56 -9.72
N TYR A 170 -5.24 -25.17 -10.38
CA TYR A 170 -5.14 -25.17 -11.84
C TYR A 170 -5.37 -26.58 -12.43
N PHE A 171 -4.71 -27.61 -11.89
CA PHE A 171 -4.89 -28.98 -12.35
C PHE A 171 -6.31 -29.50 -12.06
N LYS A 172 -6.89 -29.15 -10.91
CA LYS A 172 -8.27 -29.50 -10.55
C LYS A 172 -9.30 -28.88 -11.50
N GLU A 173 -9.16 -27.61 -11.86
CA GLU A 173 -10.03 -26.94 -12.83
C GLU A 173 -9.87 -27.52 -14.23
N LYS A 174 -8.64 -27.76 -14.67
CA LYS A 174 -8.35 -28.41 -15.97
C LYS A 174 -8.91 -29.83 -16.06
N ALA A 175 -8.90 -30.58 -14.95
CA ALA A 175 -9.51 -31.90 -14.88
C ALA A 175 -11.06 -31.84 -14.92
N LYS A 176 -11.67 -30.81 -14.32
CA LYS A 176 -13.12 -30.57 -14.41
C LYS A 176 -13.56 -30.16 -15.82
N SER A 177 -12.78 -29.34 -16.54
CA SER A 177 -13.14 -28.92 -17.91
C SER A 177 -12.98 -30.01 -18.97
N LYS A 178 -12.35 -31.15 -18.62
CA LYS A 178 -12.21 -32.33 -19.49
C LYS A 178 -13.31 -33.39 -19.29
N LYS A 179 -14.17 -33.23 -18.29
CA LYS A 179 -15.39 -34.05 -18.09
C LYS A 179 -16.59 -33.29 -18.63
#